data_AF-R7I338-F1
#
_entry.id   AF-R7I338-F1
#
_cell.length_a   1.000
_cell.length_b   1.000
_cell.length_c   1.000
_cell.angle_alpha   90.00
_cell.angle_beta   90.00
_cell.angle_gamma   90.00
#
_symmetry.space_group_name_H-M   'P 1'
#
loop_
_entity.id
_entity.type
_entity.pdbx_description
1 polymer ?
#
loop_
_entity_poly.entity_id
_entity_poly.type
_entity_poly.pdbx_seq_one_letter_code
_entity_poly.pdbx_strand_id
1 'polypeptide(L)'
;MTEGGGVIKGREYSQHAMERMAPNTPQVRAELSRRAEKTAEQLGYKQGTQKYYEFCKKYVDPRNIPPSVIEDAIASTKPVAGKIVGTFVHETADVKVIVNANGKIVTVIPK
;
A
#
# COMPACT_ATOMS: atom_id res chain seq x y z
N MET A 1 11.49 -4.38 -5.88
CA MET A 1 10.50 -3.42 -6.43
C MET A 1 11.03 -1.99 -6.27
N THR A 2 10.72 -1.01 -7.12
CA THR A 2 11.35 0.33 -7.02
C THR A 2 10.90 1.07 -5.75
N GLU A 3 11.84 1.67 -5.01
CA GLU A 3 11.49 2.57 -3.90
C GLU A 3 10.79 3.84 -4.43
N GLY A 4 9.79 4.36 -3.72
CA GLY A 4 9.04 5.57 -4.12
C GLY A 4 7.71 5.34 -4.86
N GLY A 5 7.41 4.10 -5.28
CA GLY A 5 6.19 3.77 -6.02
C GLY A 5 6.47 3.54 -7.51
N GLY A 6 5.45 3.68 -8.34
CA GLY A 6 5.58 3.35 -9.76
C GLY A 6 4.31 3.58 -10.57
N VAL A 7 4.44 3.47 -11.88
CA VAL A 7 3.34 3.67 -12.84
C VAL A 7 2.94 2.33 -13.43
N ILE A 8 1.66 1.99 -13.34
CA ILE A 8 1.10 0.78 -13.96
C ILE A 8 -0.06 1.24 -14.85
N LYS A 9 0.00 0.91 -16.15
CA LYS A 9 -1.00 1.29 -17.16
C LYS A 9 -1.35 2.79 -17.17
N GLY A 10 -0.35 3.65 -16.97
CA GLY A 10 -0.52 5.11 -16.96
C GLY A 10 -1.05 5.69 -15.65
N ARG A 11 -1.34 4.86 -14.64
CA ARG A 11 -1.74 5.31 -13.31
C ARG A 11 -0.57 5.27 -12.34
N GLU A 12 -0.40 6.33 -11.55
CA GLU A 12 0.60 6.39 -10.50
C GLU A 12 0.14 5.65 -9.24
N TYR A 13 1.04 4.88 -8.65
CA TYR A 13 0.87 4.19 -7.37
C TYR A 13 1.93 4.69 -6.40
N SER A 14 1.52 4.96 -5.17
CA SER A 14 2.45 5.19 -4.07
C SER A 14 3.27 3.92 -3.80
N GLN A 15 4.43 4.09 -3.16
CA GLN A 15 5.19 2.94 -2.65
C GLN A 15 4.32 2.01 -1.80
N HIS A 16 3.57 2.59 -0.88
CA HIS A 16 2.70 1.83 0.01
C HIS A 16 1.64 1.02 -0.77
N ALA A 17 1.04 1.58 -1.81
CA ALA A 17 0.10 0.86 -2.66
C ALA A 17 0.77 -0.29 -3.42
N MET A 18 1.97 -0.10 -3.95
CA MET A 18 2.70 -1.18 -4.64
C MET A 18 3.12 -2.31 -3.70
N GLU A 19 3.58 -1.98 -2.49
CA GLU A 19 3.95 -2.96 -1.48
C GLU A 19 2.74 -3.80 -1.06
N ARG A 20 1.53 -3.22 -1.08
CA ARG A 20 0.27 -3.94 -0.86
C ARG A 20 -0.12 -4.88 -1.98
N MET A 21 0.11 -4.45 -3.21
CA MET A 21 -0.19 -5.22 -4.41
C MET A 21 0.77 -6.38 -4.60
N ALA A 22 1.96 -6.29 -4.01
CA ALA A 22 3.01 -7.29 -4.15
C ALA A 22 2.54 -8.70 -3.75
N PRO A 23 3.02 -9.74 -4.46
CA PRO A 23 2.71 -11.11 -4.09
C PRO A 23 3.35 -11.47 -2.75
N ASN A 24 2.62 -12.22 -1.92
CA ASN A 24 3.07 -12.63 -0.59
C ASN A 24 4.06 -13.82 -0.68
N THR A 25 5.24 -13.57 -1.24
CA THR A 25 6.34 -14.56 -1.36
C THR A 25 7.42 -14.30 -0.31
N PRO A 26 8.24 -15.30 0.05
CA PRO A 26 9.37 -15.11 0.98
C PRO A 26 10.34 -14.01 0.52
N GLN A 27 10.57 -13.90 -0.80
CA GLN A 27 11.47 -12.91 -1.39
C GLN A 27 10.93 -11.48 -1.20
N VAL A 28 9.64 -11.26 -1.49
CA VAL A 28 8.99 -9.96 -1.28
C VAL A 28 8.96 -9.60 0.20
N ARG A 29 8.61 -10.55 1.07
CA ARG A 29 8.62 -10.31 2.52
C ARG A 29 10.01 -9.92 3.02
N ALA A 30 11.07 -10.57 2.55
CA ALA A 30 12.44 -10.21 2.91
C ALA A 30 12.82 -8.80 2.45
N GLU A 31 12.40 -8.38 1.24
CA GLU A 31 12.64 -7.01 0.76
C GLU A 31 11.86 -5.98 1.60
N LEU A 32 10.59 -6.23 1.91
CA LEU A 32 9.78 -5.38 2.78
C LEU A 32 10.33 -5.32 4.20
N SER A 33 10.85 -6.43 4.74
CA SER A 33 11.51 -6.47 6.05
C SER A 33 12.70 -5.51 6.09
N ARG A 34 13.59 -5.57 5.10
CA ARG A 34 14.76 -4.66 5.03
C ARG A 34 14.33 -3.19 5.01
N ARG A 35 13.26 -2.87 4.29
CA ARG A 35 12.70 -1.50 4.28
C ARG A 35 12.11 -1.12 5.62
N ALA A 36 11.34 -2.00 6.23
CA ALA A 36 10.76 -1.79 7.55
C ALA A 36 11.83 -1.50 8.59
N GLU A 37 12.94 -2.25 8.57
CA GLU A 37 14.09 -2.05 9.45
C GLU A 37 14.71 -0.68 9.25
N LYS A 38 15.01 -0.30 8.00
CA LYS A 38 15.55 1.02 7.64
C LYS A 38 14.62 2.17 8.06
N THR A 39 13.32 2.03 7.84
CA THR A 39 12.33 3.03 8.27
C THR A 39 12.21 3.08 9.80
N ALA A 40 12.27 1.93 10.47
CA ALA A 40 12.21 1.87 11.93
C ALA A 40 13.41 2.59 12.56
N GLU A 41 14.61 2.39 12.02
CA GLU A 41 15.82 3.08 12.45
C GLU A 41 15.72 4.59 12.23
N GLN A 42 15.22 5.03 11.07
CA GLN A 42 14.98 6.45 10.77
C GLN A 42 13.97 7.09 11.74
N LEU A 43 12.99 6.34 12.21
CA LEU A 43 12.01 6.76 13.22
C LEU A 43 12.55 6.65 14.66
N GLY A 44 13.77 6.17 14.85
CA GLY A 44 14.41 6.01 16.17
C GLY A 44 13.93 4.80 16.96
N TYR A 45 13.26 3.83 16.32
CA TYR A 45 12.89 2.59 17.00
C TYR A 45 14.12 1.69 17.17
N LYS A 46 14.43 1.33 18.42
CA LYS A 46 15.54 0.44 18.74
C LYS A 46 15.17 -1.02 18.45
N GLN A 47 16.04 -1.72 17.73
CA GLN A 47 15.95 -3.17 17.54
C GLN A 47 15.90 -3.87 18.91
N GLY A 48 15.10 -4.94 19.01
CA GLY A 48 14.87 -5.64 20.28
C GLY A 48 13.74 -5.06 21.14
N THR A 49 13.17 -3.90 20.79
CA THR A 49 12.00 -3.36 21.49
C THR A 49 10.68 -3.89 20.91
N GLN A 50 9.66 -4.03 21.75
CA GLN A 50 8.32 -4.43 21.28
C GLN A 50 7.78 -3.48 20.20
N LYS A 51 8.00 -2.17 20.34
CA LYS A 51 7.59 -1.16 19.35
C LYS A 51 8.23 -1.40 17.98
N TYR A 52 9.51 -1.74 17.94
CA TYR A 52 10.21 -2.09 16.70
C TYR A 52 9.59 -3.33 16.04
N TYR A 53 9.38 -4.41 16.80
CA TYR A 53 8.80 -5.64 16.26
C TYR A 53 7.36 -5.43 15.74
N GLU A 54 6.55 -4.69 16.49
CA GLU A 54 5.19 -4.35 16.06
C GLU A 54 5.17 -3.47 14.81
N PHE A 55 6.09 -2.51 14.71
CA PHE A 55 6.24 -1.68 13.52
C PHE A 55 6.61 -2.53 12.30
N CYS A 56 7.68 -3.34 12.40
CA CYS A 56 8.14 -4.16 11.29
C CYS A 56 7.08 -5.18 10.86
N LYS A 57 6.39 -5.81 11.81
CA LYS A 57 5.29 -6.74 11.53
C LYS A 57 4.12 -6.06 10.80
N LYS A 58 3.77 -4.83 11.17
CA LYS A 58 2.71 -4.06 10.51
C LYS A 58 3.12 -3.56 9.13
N TYR A 59 4.39 -3.24 8.93
CA TYR A 59 4.92 -2.78 7.65
C TYR A 59 4.94 -3.90 6.61
N VAL A 60 5.38 -5.10 6.99
CA VAL A 60 5.48 -6.28 6.10
C VAL A 60 4.12 -6.95 5.95
N ASP A 61 3.26 -6.33 5.15
CA ASP A 61 1.89 -6.82 4.90
C ASP A 61 1.55 -6.74 3.38
N PRO A 62 2.23 -7.54 2.54
CA PRO A 62 1.88 -7.73 1.14
C PRO A 62 0.60 -8.56 1.03
N ARG A 63 -0.34 -8.11 0.20
CA ARG A 63 -1.69 -8.68 0.13
C ARG A 63 -2.04 -9.28 -1.23
N ASN A 64 -1.08 -9.35 -2.16
CA ASN A 64 -1.23 -9.97 -3.47
C ASN A 64 -2.45 -9.44 -4.25
N ILE A 65 -2.67 -8.12 -4.21
CA ILE A 65 -3.80 -7.48 -4.88
C ILE A 65 -3.37 -7.12 -6.31
N PRO A 66 -3.97 -7.72 -7.36
CA PRO A 66 -3.60 -7.41 -8.73
C PRO A 66 -4.02 -5.98 -9.14
N PRO A 67 -3.26 -5.31 -10.02
CA PRO A 67 -3.67 -4.02 -10.57
C PRO A 67 -5.04 -4.06 -11.26
N SER A 68 -5.41 -5.17 -11.88
CA SER A 68 -6.71 -5.32 -12.55
C SER A 68 -7.89 -5.17 -11.58
N VAL A 69 -7.77 -5.72 -10.36
CA VAL A 69 -8.81 -5.59 -9.33
C VAL A 69 -8.98 -4.15 -8.87
N ILE A 70 -7.87 -3.40 -8.81
CA ILE A 70 -7.88 -1.98 -8.44
C ILE A 70 -8.55 -1.14 -9.53
N GLU A 71 -8.19 -1.36 -10.79
CA GLU A 71 -8.79 -0.64 -11.91
C GLU A 71 -10.29 -0.95 -12.04
N ASP A 72 -10.67 -2.21 -11.86
CA ASP A 72 -12.08 -2.63 -11.86
C ASP A 72 -12.86 -1.97 -10.71
N ALA A 73 -12.31 -1.94 -9.50
CA ALA A 73 -12.93 -1.25 -8.37
C ALA A 73 -13.17 0.25 -8.63
N ILE A 74 -12.23 0.91 -9.31
CA ILE A 74 -12.36 2.33 -9.66
C ILE A 74 -13.39 2.54 -10.78
N ALA A 75 -13.45 1.65 -11.76
CA ALA A 75 -14.39 1.75 -12.88
C ALA A 75 -15.83 1.41 -12.48
N SER A 76 -16.01 0.45 -11.56
CA SER A 76 -17.31 -0.06 -11.14
C SER A 76 -17.98 0.75 -10.03
N THR A 77 -17.24 1.61 -9.30
CA THR A 77 -17.76 2.34 -8.14
C THR A 77 -17.71 3.84 -8.34
N LYS A 78 -18.69 4.54 -7.77
CA LYS A 78 -18.65 6.01 -7.69
C LYS A 78 -17.69 6.43 -6.57
N PRO A 79 -16.80 7.41 -6.80
CA PRO A 79 -15.88 7.89 -5.78
C PRO A 79 -16.65 8.54 -4.63
N VAL A 80 -16.34 8.12 -3.40
CA VAL A 80 -16.85 8.75 -2.17
C VAL A 80 -15.74 9.60 -1.56
N ALA A 81 -16.07 10.77 -1.02
CA ALA A 81 -15.07 11.62 -0.36
C ALA A 81 -14.41 10.86 0.81
N GLY A 82 -13.08 10.85 0.83
CA GLY A 82 -12.28 10.22 1.86
C GLY A 82 -12.15 11.08 3.12
N LYS A 83 -11.51 10.51 4.15
CA LYS A 83 -11.27 11.20 5.43
C LYS A 83 -10.35 12.42 5.27
N ILE A 84 -9.44 12.39 4.29
CA ILE A 84 -8.50 13.47 4.00
C ILE A 84 -9.05 14.27 2.82
N VAL A 85 -9.04 15.60 2.94
CA VAL A 85 -9.47 16.50 1.87
C VAL A 85 -8.67 16.20 0.60
N GLY A 86 -9.36 16.06 -0.54
CA GLY A 86 -8.73 15.71 -1.81
C GLY A 86 -8.38 14.23 -1.95
N THR A 87 -8.93 13.35 -1.10
CA THR A 87 -8.91 11.90 -1.29
C THR A 87 -10.30 11.35 -1.61
N PHE A 88 -10.34 10.31 -2.41
CA PHE A 88 -11.53 9.61 -2.85
C PHE A 88 -11.39 8.12 -2.55
N VAL A 89 -12.47 7.51 -2.11
CA VAL A 89 -12.55 6.09 -1.77
C VAL A 89 -13.41 5.40 -2.82
N HIS A 90 -12.85 4.36 -3.41
CA HIS A 90 -13.55 3.39 -4.24
C HIS A 90 -13.60 2.08 -3.45
N GLU A 91 -14.80 1.57 -3.21
CA GLU A 91 -15.01 0.44 -2.30
C GLU A 91 -15.92 -0.60 -2.93
N THR A 92 -15.38 -1.79 -3.14
CA THR A 92 -16.10 -2.98 -3.60
C THR A 92 -16.22 -4.00 -2.46
N ALA A 93 -16.78 -5.17 -2.77
CA ALA A 93 -16.80 -6.30 -1.84
C ALA A 93 -15.39 -6.80 -1.49
N ASP A 94 -14.46 -6.74 -2.44
CA ASP A 94 -13.12 -7.33 -2.30
C ASP A 94 -12.06 -6.32 -1.85
N VAL A 95 -12.15 -5.06 -2.28
CA VAL A 95 -11.11 -4.06 -2.02
C VAL A 95 -11.66 -2.66 -1.77
N LYS A 96 -10.93 -1.93 -0.95
CA LYS A 96 -11.04 -0.48 -0.74
C LYS A 96 -9.77 0.17 -1.27
N VAL A 97 -9.94 1.02 -2.26
CA VAL A 97 -8.88 1.77 -2.94
C VAL A 97 -9.03 3.24 -2.57
N ILE A 98 -7.92 3.86 -2.15
CA ILE A 98 -7.89 5.30 -1.87
C ILE A 98 -7.05 6.00 -2.93
N VAL A 99 -7.66 6.99 -3.57
CA VAL A 99 -7.08 7.77 -4.67
C VAL A 99 -7.02 9.24 -4.25
N ASN A 100 -5.99 9.98 -4.66
CA ASN A 100 -5.95 11.42 -4.43
C ASN A 100 -6.60 12.20 -5.60
N ALA A 101 -6.70 13.52 -5.47
CA ALA A 101 -7.28 14.40 -6.48
C ALA A 101 -6.58 14.35 -7.86
N ASN A 102 -5.31 13.92 -7.90
CA ASN A 102 -4.55 13.77 -9.14
C ASN A 102 -4.72 12.38 -9.79
N GLY A 103 -5.56 11.50 -9.21
CA GLY A 103 -5.76 10.15 -9.71
C GLY A 103 -4.71 9.12 -9.26
N LYS A 104 -3.75 9.51 -8.41
CA LYS A 104 -2.72 8.62 -7.86
C LYS A 104 -3.30 7.72 -6.77
N ILE A 105 -3.00 6.43 -6.84
CA ILE A 105 -3.37 5.45 -5.81
C ILE A 105 -2.49 5.62 -4.59
N VAL A 106 -3.10 5.95 -3.46
CA VAL A 106 -2.41 6.19 -2.19
C VAL A 106 -2.29 4.92 -1.37
N THR A 107 -3.36 4.13 -1.26
CA THR A 107 -3.36 2.86 -0.54
C THR A 107 -4.43 1.91 -1.07
N VAL A 108 -4.25 0.63 -0.77
CA VAL A 108 -5.15 -0.46 -1.13
C VAL A 108 -5.32 -1.38 0.09
N ILE A 109 -6.58 -1.69 0.40
CA ILE A 109 -6.98 -2.48 1.57
C ILE A 109 -7.97 -3.52 1.06
N PRO A 110 -7.67 -4.84 1.07
CA PRO A 110 -8.68 -5.85 0.83
C PRO A 110 -9.65 -5.93 2.00
N LYS A 111 -10.85 -6.40 1.70
CA LYS A 111 -11.92 -6.65 2.67
C LYS A 111 -12.03 -8.11 3.06
#